data_AF-A0A8H4PRY3-F1
#
_entry.id   AF-A0A8H4PRY3-F1
#
_cell.length_a   1.000
_cell.length_b   1.000
_cell.length_c   1.000
_cell.angle_alpha   90.00
_cell.angle_beta   90.00
_cell.angle_gamma   90.00
#
_symmetry.space_group_name_H-M   'P 1'
#
loop_
_entity.id
_entity.type
_entity.pdbx_description
1 polymer ?
#
loop_
_entity_poly.entity_id
_entity_poly.type
_entity_poly.pdbx_seq_one_letter_code
_entity_poly.pdbx_strand_id
1 'polypeptide(L)'
;MAKIPAAYFLCWAPHIYAAGVLAGKVYDNANPRDFRDNVVKSEALEKATKQRILRAEGASQNGFESLGFFAAAVVAGNMAGLGATELNALSVSYVATRLAFVVVYVHFQTDRWWSAPRSAFWLAGIGLVFRLWIRAGLVVMRAGRMA
;
A
#
# COMPACT_ATOMS: atom_id res chain seq x y z
N MET A 1 -13.15 3.02 10.56
CA MET A 1 -11.87 3.72 10.87
C MET A 1 -10.67 2.79 11.10
N ALA A 2 -10.76 1.67 11.83
CA ALA A 2 -9.61 0.79 12.14
C ALA A 2 -8.81 0.23 10.95
N LYS A 3 -9.33 0.33 9.72
CA LYS A 3 -8.66 -0.15 8.50
C LYS A 3 -7.59 0.82 8.00
N ILE A 4 -7.66 2.09 8.38
CA ILE A 4 -6.65 3.11 8.02
C ILE A 4 -5.31 2.80 8.72
N PRO A 5 -5.25 2.57 10.05
CA PRO A 5 -4.02 2.11 10.70
C PRO A 5 -3.46 0.82 10.11
N ALA A 6 -4.32 -0.17 9.79
CA ALA A 6 -3.89 -1.40 9.15
C ALA A 6 -3.25 -1.17 7.76
N ALA A 7 -3.86 -0.31 6.94
CA ALA A 7 -3.31 0.08 5.65
C ALA A 7 -1.98 0.85 5.80
N TYR A 8 -1.88 1.75 6.78
CA TYR A 8 -0.63 2.46 7.10
C TYR A 8 0.48 1.46 7.45
N PHE A 9 0.20 0.51 8.35
CA PHE A 9 1.17 -0.51 8.73
C PHE A 9 1.60 -1.36 7.54
N LEU A 10 0.68 -1.72 6.63
CA LEU A 10 1.03 -2.43 5.39
C LEU A 10 1.88 -1.60 4.42
N CYS A 11 1.78 -0.26 4.44
CA CYS A 11 2.69 0.60 3.68
C CYS A 11 4.08 0.61 4.31
N TRP A 12 4.16 0.60 5.64
CA TRP A 12 5.44 0.68 6.34
C TRP A 12 6.18 -0.66 6.46
N ALA A 13 5.46 -1.78 6.58
CA ALA A 13 6.03 -3.11 6.79
C ALA A 13 7.11 -3.52 5.76
N PRO A 14 6.98 -3.24 4.45
CA PRO A 14 8.05 -3.51 3.48
C PRO A 14 9.35 -2.77 3.80
N HIS A 15 9.26 -1.51 4.27
CA HIS A 15 10.43 -0.75 4.68
C HIS A 15 11.09 -1.35 5.93
N ILE A 16 10.31 -1.76 6.93
CA ILE A 16 10.83 -2.45 8.12
C ILE A 16 11.56 -3.72 7.71
N TYR A 17 10.99 -4.50 6.79
CA TYR A 17 11.64 -5.71 6.27
C TYR A 17 12.93 -5.39 5.51
N ALA A 18 12.92 -4.37 4.65
CA ALA A 18 14.08 -3.93 3.89
C ALA A 18 15.23 -3.45 4.80
N ALA A 19 14.97 -2.48 5.66
CA ALA A 19 15.95 -1.84 6.52
C ALA A 19 16.35 -2.70 7.72
N GLY A 20 15.37 -3.31 8.39
CA GLY A 20 15.59 -4.03 9.65
C GLY A 20 16.03 -5.47 9.51
N VAL A 21 15.69 -6.14 8.40
CA VAL A 21 16.00 -7.57 8.21
C VAL A 21 17.05 -7.80 7.14
N LEU A 22 16.95 -7.12 6.00
CA LEU A 22 17.80 -7.42 4.84
C LEU A 22 19.06 -6.54 4.74
N ALA A 23 18.99 -5.27 5.14
CA ALA A 23 20.06 -4.31 4.89
C ALA A 23 21.25 -4.42 5.86
N GLY A 24 21.03 -4.91 7.09
CA GLY A 24 22.06 -4.93 8.12
C GLY A 24 22.72 -3.56 8.31
N LYS A 25 24.05 -3.50 8.27
CA LYS A 25 24.83 -2.26 8.45
C LYS A 25 24.73 -1.27 7.27
N VAL A 26 24.10 -1.66 6.16
CA VAL A 26 23.90 -0.77 5.00
C VAL A 26 22.81 0.28 5.28
N TYR A 27 21.91 0.00 6.23
CA TYR A 27 20.94 0.99 6.67
C TYR A 27 21.58 1.94 7.68
N ASP A 28 21.69 3.21 7.29
CA ASP A 28 22.12 4.29 8.17
C ASP A 28 20.90 5.06 8.67
N ASN A 29 20.59 4.91 9.97
CA ASN A 29 19.46 5.60 10.59
C ASN A 29 19.71 7.11 10.79
N ALA A 30 20.96 7.58 10.74
CA ALA A 30 21.26 9.01 10.74
C ALA A 30 20.94 9.64 9.38
N ASN A 31 21.12 8.88 8.28
CA ASN A 31 20.86 9.32 6.91
C ASN A 31 19.91 8.36 6.17
N PRO A 32 18.66 8.17 6.64
CA PRO A 32 17.76 7.13 6.11
C PRO A 32 17.32 7.38 4.67
N ARG A 33 17.46 8.61 4.16
CA ARG A 33 17.13 8.97 2.78
C ARG A 33 18.14 8.45 1.76
N ASP A 34 19.37 8.18 2.19
CA ASP A 34 20.42 7.65 1.33
C ASP A 34 20.35 6.12 1.22
N PHE A 35 19.40 5.49 1.92
CA PHE A 35 19.30 4.05 2.04
C PHE A 35 19.31 3.33 0.68
N ARG A 36 18.55 3.83 -0.29
CA ARG A 36 18.50 3.27 -1.65
C ARG A 36 19.87 3.28 -2.30
N ASP A 37 20.59 4.39 -2.21
CA ASP A 37 21.89 4.56 -2.85
C ASP A 37 22.96 3.73 -2.14
N ASN A 38 22.89 3.64 -0.81
CA ASN A 38 23.75 2.78 0.00
C ASN A 38 23.58 1.30 -0.39
N VAL A 39 22.34 0.84 -0.63
CA VAL A 39 22.04 -0.53 -1.08
C VAL A 39 22.61 -0.79 -2.47
N VAL A 40 22.49 0.16 -3.40
CA VAL A 40 23.02 0.02 -4.75
C VAL A 40 24.55 -0.09 -4.72
N LYS A 41 25.21 0.80 -3.98
CA LYS A 41 26.68 0.91 -3.89
C LYS A 41 27.34 -0.18 -3.02
N SER A 42 26.61 -0.77 -2.08
CA SER A 42 27.16 -1.76 -1.14
C SER A 42 27.74 -2.99 -1.84
N GLU A 43 29.01 -3.31 -1.64
CA GLU A 43 29.59 -4.58 -2.12
C GLU A 43 29.26 -5.76 -1.19
N ALA A 44 28.81 -5.48 0.04
CA ALA A 44 28.49 -6.48 1.05
C ALA A 44 27.16 -7.23 0.80
N LEU A 45 26.30 -6.71 -0.07
CA LEU A 45 25.00 -7.30 -0.37
C LEU A 45 25.04 -8.04 -1.72
N GLU A 46 24.56 -9.28 -1.71
CA GLU A 46 24.33 -10.03 -2.94
C GLU A 46 23.30 -9.33 -3.85
N LYS A 47 23.44 -9.48 -5.16
CA LYS A 47 22.53 -8.89 -6.16
C LYS A 47 21.06 -9.23 -5.89
N ALA A 48 20.74 -10.48 -5.55
CA ALA A 48 19.38 -10.90 -5.25
C ALA A 48 18.79 -10.14 -4.04
N THR A 49 19.57 -9.98 -2.97
CA THR A 49 19.20 -9.25 -1.76
C THR A 49 19.00 -7.76 -2.04
N LYS A 50 19.92 -7.12 -2.80
CA LYS A 50 19.76 -5.73 -3.23
C LYS A 50 18.45 -5.52 -3.97
N GLN A 51 18.15 -6.38 -4.94
CA GLN A 51 16.91 -6.27 -5.71
C GLN A 51 15.66 -6.47 -4.84
N ARG A 52 15.70 -7.39 -3.86
CA ARG A 52 14.60 -7.56 -2.92
C ARG A 52 14.39 -6.34 -2.02
N ILE A 53 15.45 -5.74 -1.50
CA ILE A 53 15.40 -4.48 -0.74
C ILE A 53 14.77 -3.38 -1.59
N LEU A 54 15.25 -3.18 -2.82
CA LEU A 54 14.73 -2.14 -3.72
C LEU A 54 13.24 -2.34 -4.05
N ARG A 55 12.79 -3.59 -4.24
CA ARG A 55 11.36 -3.89 -4.45
C ARG A 55 10.53 -3.62 -3.19
N ALA A 56 11.05 -3.93 -2.00
CA ALA A 56 10.38 -3.63 -0.74
C ALA A 56 10.25 -2.13 -0.49
N GLU A 57 11.30 -1.34 -0.73
CA GLU A 57 11.23 0.12 -0.70
C GLU A 57 10.23 0.68 -1.70
N GLY A 58 10.25 0.17 -2.95
CA GLY A 58 9.28 0.55 -3.97
C GLY A 58 7.83 0.21 -3.58
N ALA A 59 7.60 -0.93 -2.92
CA ALA A 59 6.28 -1.32 -2.41
C ALA A 59 5.80 -0.40 -1.29
N SER A 60 6.71 0.02 -0.40
CA SER A 60 6.44 0.97 0.70
C SER A 60 6.04 2.34 0.16
N GLN A 61 6.88 2.93 -0.70
CA GLN A 61 6.64 4.23 -1.33
C GLN A 61 5.29 4.25 -2.08
N ASN A 62 5.03 3.23 -2.91
CA ASN A 62 3.77 3.10 -3.61
C ASN A 62 2.56 2.97 -2.67
N GLY A 63 2.74 2.34 -1.51
CA GLY A 63 1.71 2.29 -0.48
C GLY A 63 1.33 3.68 -0.01
N PHE A 64 2.33 4.47 0.41
CA PHE A 64 2.14 5.82 0.92
C PHE A 64 1.53 6.78 -0.10
N GLU A 65 1.85 6.64 -1.40
CA GLU A 65 1.23 7.41 -2.49
C GLU A 65 -0.30 7.25 -2.53
N SER A 66 -0.80 6.03 -2.30
CA SER A 66 -2.23 5.72 -2.36
C SER A 66 -2.96 5.81 -1.02
N LEU A 67 -2.22 5.85 0.09
CA LEU A 67 -2.76 5.79 1.45
C LEU A 67 -3.68 6.98 1.76
N GLY A 68 -3.27 8.18 1.38
CA GLY A 68 -4.08 9.39 1.58
C GLY A 68 -5.42 9.31 0.85
N PHE A 69 -5.41 8.83 -0.40
CA PHE A 69 -6.62 8.67 -1.20
C PHE A 69 -7.58 7.64 -0.58
N PHE A 70 -7.07 6.52 -0.06
CA PHE A 70 -7.85 5.53 0.66
C PHE A 70 -8.42 6.07 1.99
N ALA A 71 -7.57 6.69 2.82
CA ALA A 71 -7.98 7.21 4.11
C ALA A 71 -9.09 8.26 3.97
N ALA A 72 -8.94 9.17 3.02
CA ALA A 72 -9.95 10.16 2.71
C ALA A 72 -11.27 9.52 2.24
N ALA A 73 -11.23 8.49 1.39
CA ALA A 73 -12.43 7.76 0.96
C ALA A 73 -13.18 7.11 2.12
N VAL A 74 -12.44 6.50 3.06
CA VAL A 74 -13.04 5.88 4.25
C VAL A 74 -13.67 6.93 5.16
N VAL A 75 -12.99 8.06 5.40
CA VAL A 75 -13.54 9.16 6.20
C VAL A 75 -14.79 9.74 5.54
N ALA A 76 -14.73 10.04 4.23
CA ALA A 76 -15.87 10.53 3.46
C ALA A 76 -17.05 9.56 3.51
N GLY A 77 -16.81 8.26 3.36
CA GLY A 77 -17.85 7.24 3.48
C GLY A 77 -18.51 7.21 4.88
N ASN A 78 -17.74 7.36 5.95
CA ASN A 78 -18.30 7.47 7.31
C ASN A 78 -19.14 8.74 7.46
N MET A 79 -18.62 9.90 7.03
CA MET A 79 -19.32 11.18 7.14
C MET A 79 -20.60 11.23 6.29
N ALA A 80 -20.59 10.59 5.13
CA ALA A 80 -21.76 10.45 4.27
C ALA A 80 -22.84 9.53 4.87
N GLY A 81 -22.55 8.76 5.92
CA GLY A 81 -23.47 7.76 6.46
C GLY A 81 -23.56 6.48 5.62
N LEU A 82 -22.48 6.12 4.92
CA LEU A 82 -22.41 4.84 4.19
C LEU A 82 -22.57 3.66 5.17
N GLY A 83 -23.41 2.69 4.82
CA GLY A 83 -23.69 1.53 5.67
C GLY A 83 -22.40 0.82 6.12
N ALA A 84 -22.31 0.52 7.43
CA ALA A 84 -21.10 -0.01 8.05
C ALA A 84 -20.60 -1.31 7.39
N THR A 85 -21.52 -2.20 6.98
CA THR A 85 -21.18 -3.44 6.28
C THR A 85 -20.48 -3.18 4.95
N GLU A 86 -21.02 -2.27 4.14
CA GLU A 86 -20.44 -1.93 2.83
C GLU A 86 -19.08 -1.23 3.00
N LEU A 87 -19.01 -0.23 3.86
CA LEU A 87 -17.77 0.49 4.16
C LEU A 87 -16.67 -0.48 4.63
N ASN A 88 -17.00 -1.39 5.55
CA ASN A 88 -16.05 -2.36 6.08
C ASN A 88 -15.61 -3.37 5.01
N ALA A 89 -16.54 -3.90 4.21
CA ALA A 89 -16.22 -4.84 3.15
C ALA A 89 -15.25 -4.22 2.13
N LEU A 90 -15.54 -3.01 1.64
CA LEU A 90 -14.66 -2.32 0.70
C LEU A 90 -13.29 -2.01 1.30
N SER A 91 -13.25 -1.57 2.57
CA SER A 91 -12.00 -1.24 3.25
C SER A 91 -11.13 -2.48 3.51
N VAL A 92 -11.73 -3.61 3.91
CA VAL A 92 -11.02 -4.87 4.12
C VAL A 92 -10.50 -5.43 2.80
N SER A 93 -11.30 -5.38 1.74
CA SER A 93 -10.86 -5.80 0.40
C SER A 93 -9.68 -4.96 -0.10
N TYR A 94 -9.68 -3.64 0.15
CA TYR A 94 -8.52 -2.79 -0.17
C TYR A 94 -7.27 -3.25 0.59
N VAL A 95 -7.37 -3.45 1.90
CA VAL A 95 -6.25 -3.94 2.73
C VAL A 95 -5.73 -5.30 2.21
N ALA A 96 -6.62 -6.22 1.85
CA ALA A 96 -6.25 -7.54 1.31
C ALA A 96 -5.53 -7.43 -0.05
N THR A 97 -6.04 -6.61 -0.97
CA THR A 97 -5.36 -6.37 -2.27
C THR A 97 -3.99 -5.72 -2.09
N ARG A 98 -3.82 -4.83 -1.11
CA ARG A 98 -2.52 -4.25 -0.76
C ARG A 98 -1.55 -5.28 -0.21
N LEU A 99 -2.01 -6.17 0.67
CA LEU A 99 -1.17 -7.27 1.16
C LEU A 99 -0.72 -8.18 0.01
N ALA A 100 -1.63 -8.58 -0.88
CA ALA A 100 -1.31 -9.37 -2.06
C ALA A 100 -0.31 -8.67 -2.98
N PHE A 101 -0.51 -7.37 -3.24
CA PHE A 101 0.42 -6.55 -4.02
C PHE A 101 1.84 -6.55 -3.41
N VAL A 102 1.95 -6.31 -2.10
CA VAL A 102 3.24 -6.28 -1.39
C VAL A 102 3.95 -7.63 -1.50
N VAL A 103 3.23 -8.73 -1.22
CA VAL A 103 3.78 -10.09 -1.27
C VAL A 103 4.29 -10.40 -2.68
N VAL A 104 3.50 -10.13 -3.72
CA VAL A 104 3.90 -10.37 -5.12
C VAL A 104 5.11 -9.52 -5.49
N TYR A 105 5.10 -8.23 -5.16
CA TYR A 105 6.18 -7.32 -5.54
C TYR A 105 7.51 -7.70 -4.87
N VAL A 106 7.49 -7.98 -3.56
CA VAL A 106 8.72 -8.23 -2.80
C VAL A 106 9.29 -9.63 -3.08
N HIS A 107 8.43 -10.66 -3.04
CA HIS A 107 8.88 -12.06 -3.03
C HIS A 107 8.82 -12.73 -4.38
N PHE A 108 7.75 -12.54 -5.16
CA PHE A 108 7.51 -13.29 -6.39
C PHE A 108 8.05 -12.61 -7.65
N GLN A 109 8.19 -11.27 -7.65
CA GLN A 109 8.72 -10.53 -8.80
C GLN A 109 10.25 -10.64 -8.96
N THR A 110 10.82 -11.80 -8.60
CA THR A 110 12.06 -12.29 -9.17
C THR A 110 11.84 -12.73 -10.63
N ASP A 111 10.67 -13.31 -10.92
CA ASP A 111 10.29 -13.66 -12.29
C ASP A 111 9.45 -12.54 -12.92
N ARG A 112 9.78 -12.18 -14.15
CA ARG A 112 9.13 -11.07 -14.88
C ARG A 112 7.64 -11.32 -15.12
N TRP A 113 7.22 -12.58 -15.13
CA TRP A 113 5.82 -13.00 -15.19
C TRP A 113 4.94 -12.35 -14.11
N TRP A 114 5.46 -12.18 -12.89
CA TRP A 114 4.71 -11.63 -11.76
C TRP A 114 4.48 -10.12 -11.83
N SER A 115 5.07 -9.43 -12.82
CA SER A 115 4.85 -7.99 -13.02
C SER A 115 3.39 -7.65 -13.36
N ALA A 116 2.72 -8.49 -14.16
CA ALA A 116 1.32 -8.29 -14.54
C ALA A 116 0.35 -8.54 -13.36
N PRO A 117 0.43 -9.68 -12.63
CA PRO A 117 -0.36 -9.88 -11.41
C PRO A 117 -0.19 -8.77 -10.37
N ARG A 118 1.03 -8.28 -10.16
CA ARG A 118 1.27 -7.14 -9.26
C ARG A 118 0.45 -5.92 -9.70
N SER A 119 0.54 -5.53 -10.97
CA SER A 119 -0.21 -4.40 -11.49
C SER A 119 -1.73 -4.60 -11.39
N ALA A 120 -2.21 -5.83 -11.59
CA ALA A 120 -3.62 -6.18 -11.43
C ALA A 120 -4.10 -6.00 -9.98
N PHE A 121 -3.34 -6.46 -8.98
CA PHE A 121 -3.67 -6.23 -7.57
C PHE A 121 -3.69 -4.74 -7.21
N TRP A 122 -2.75 -3.97 -7.75
CA TRP A 122 -2.74 -2.52 -7.57
C TRP A 122 -3.99 -1.86 -8.16
N LEU A 123 -4.34 -2.18 -9.41
CA LEU A 123 -5.52 -1.65 -10.08
C LEU A 123 -6.81 -2.03 -9.35
N ALA A 124 -6.92 -3.29 -8.90
CA ALA A 124 -8.06 -3.74 -8.11
C ALA A 124 -8.19 -2.94 -6.80
N GLY A 125 -7.08 -2.73 -6.08
CA GLY A 125 -7.04 -1.91 -4.88
C GLY A 125 -7.51 -0.48 -5.13
N ILE A 126 -6.96 0.19 -6.15
CA ILE A 126 -7.37 1.55 -6.53
C ILE A 126 -8.84 1.60 -6.95
N GLY A 127 -9.33 0.62 -7.70
CA GLY A 127 -10.74 0.50 -8.07
C GLY A 127 -11.68 0.40 -6.85
N LEU A 128 -11.26 -0.26 -5.78
CA LEU A 128 -12.02 -0.31 -4.52
C LEU A 128 -12.07 1.07 -3.84
N VAL A 129 -10.98 1.85 -3.89
CA VAL A 129 -10.98 3.22 -3.36
C VAL A 129 -11.90 4.14 -4.18
N PHE A 130 -11.86 4.04 -5.51
CA PHE A 130 -12.82 4.76 -6.37
C PHE A 130 -14.27 4.37 -6.03
N ARG A 131 -14.53 3.07 -5.82
CA ARG A 131 -15.85 2.60 -5.41
C ARG A 131 -16.28 3.21 -4.07
N LEU A 132 -15.40 3.31 -3.07
CA LEU A 132 -15.71 3.99 -1.81
C LEU A 132 -16.12 5.45 -2.03
N TRP A 133 -15.36 6.20 -2.83
CA TRP A 133 -15.67 7.59 -3.17
C TRP A 133 -17.03 7.73 -3.87
N ILE A 134 -17.27 6.92 -4.89
CA ILE A 134 -18.53 6.94 -5.64
C ILE A 134 -19.71 6.64 -4.71
N ARG A 135 -19.59 5.61 -3.86
CA ARG A 135 -20.65 5.24 -2.92
C ARG A 135 -20.91 6.34 -1.90
N ALA A 136 -19.87 6.97 -1.35
CA ALA A 136 -20.02 8.12 -0.46
C ALA A 136 -20.79 9.26 -1.13
N GLY A 137 -20.40 9.65 -2.35
CA GLY A 137 -21.08 10.71 -3.11
C GLY A 137 -22.54 10.38 -3.44
N LEU A 138 -22.84 9.13 -3.82
CA LEU A 138 -24.21 8.68 -4.09
C LEU A 138 -25.11 8.77 -2.85
N VAL A 139 -24.59 8.47 -1.66
CA VAL A 139 -25.36 8.59 -0.41
C VAL A 139 -25.67 10.06 -0.13
N VAL A 140 -24.68 10.95 -0.24
CA VAL A 140 -24.88 12.40 -0.04
C VAL A 140 -25.94 12.96 -1.00
N MET A 141 -25.86 12.61 -2.30
CA MET A 141 -26.84 13.07 -3.29
C MET A 141 -28.26 12.57 -3.02
N ARG A 142 -28.41 11.36 -2.49
CA ARG A 142 -29.74 10.81 -2.14
C ARG A 142 -30.33 11.54 -0.94
N ALA A 143 -29.51 11.83 0.08
CA ALA A 143 -29.95 12.60 1.24
C ALA A 143 -30.44 14.00 0.84
N GLY A 144 -29.69 14.69 -0.04
CA GLY A 144 -30.08 16.02 -0.53
C GLY A 144 -31.31 16.04 -1.45
N ARG A 145 -31.74 14.91 -2.01
CA ARG A 145 -32.99 14.80 -2.79
C ARG A 145 -34.23 14.54 -1.92
N MET A 146 -34.05 14.22 -0.65
CA MET A 146 -35.13 13.92 0.30
C MET A 146 -35.38 15.04 1.31
N ALA A 147 -34.58 16.12 1.27
CA ALA A 147 -34.74 17.34 2.05
C ALA A 147 -35.42 18.42 1.21
#